data_AF-A0A4Y2HJX0-F1
#
_entry.id   AF-A0A4Y2HJX0-F1
#
_cell.length_a   1.000
_cell.length_b   1.000
_cell.length_c   1.000
_cell.angle_alpha   90.00
_cell.angle_beta   90.00
_cell.angle_gamma   90.00
#
_symmetry.space_group_name_H-M   'P 1'
#
loop_
_entity.id
_entity.type
_entity.pdbx_description
1 polymer ?
#
loop_
_entity_poly.entity_id
_entity_poly.type
_entity_poly.pdbx_seq_one_letter_code
_entity_poly.pdbx_strand_id
1 'polypeptide(L)'
;MWRTFKEKCISLSTMEAEFIALTEAAKEMTWFDRILGECRDRKIIEDIQEKSTFYVDNLAAIDFVKSPVENHQPNHIDIKLFFIRDLVYK
;
A
#
# COMPACT_ATOMS: atom_id res chain seq x y z
N MET A 1 -4.25 -5.80 11.76
CA MET A 1 -5.72 -5.72 11.92
C MET A 1 -6.33 -6.50 10.76
N TRP A 2 -7.26 -7.42 10.98
CA TRP A 2 -7.90 -8.16 9.88
C TRP A 2 -9.16 -7.42 9.44
N ARG A 3 -9.27 -7.11 8.14
CA ARG A 3 -10.39 -6.36 7.56
C ARG A 3 -10.81 -7.00 6.24
N THR A 4 -12.11 -7.18 6.06
CA THR A 4 -12.71 -7.59 4.77
C THR A 4 -13.50 -6.42 4.21
N PHE A 5 -13.19 -6.00 2.99
CA PHE A 5 -13.90 -4.92 2.30
C PHE A 5 -14.36 -5.40 0.92
N LYS A 6 -15.53 -4.92 0.47
CA LYS A 6 -16.01 -5.20 -0.88
C LYS A 6 -15.33 -4.22 -1.83
N GLU A 7 -14.49 -4.73 -2.72
CA GLU A 7 -13.85 -3.92 -3.75
C GLU A 7 -14.88 -3.10 -4.53
N LYS A 8 -14.64 -1.78 -4.61
CA LYS A 8 -15.51 -0.86 -5.38
C LYS A 8 -15.32 -1.01 -6.89
N CYS A 9 -14.25 -1.69 -7.31
CA CYS A 9 -13.89 -1.93 -8.70
C CYS A 9 -13.96 -3.42 -9.02
N ILE A 10 -14.24 -3.75 -10.29
CA ILE A 10 -14.21 -5.14 -10.78
C ILE A 10 -12.74 -5.45 -11.11
N SER A 11 -12.11 -6.31 -10.31
CA SER A 11 -10.81 -6.88 -10.65
C SER A 11 -10.99 -7.99 -11.69
N LEU A 12 -10.22 -7.97 -12.78
CA LEU A 12 -10.27 -8.99 -13.82
C LEU A 12 -9.40 -10.20 -13.49
N SER A 13 -8.53 -10.09 -12.50
CA SER A 13 -7.74 -11.19 -11.95
C SER A 13 -7.59 -11.13 -10.42
N THR A 14 -7.30 -12.27 -9.80
CA THR A 14 -6.98 -12.35 -8.36
C THR A 14 -5.76 -11.50 -8.00
N MET A 15 -4.76 -11.45 -8.89
CA MET A 15 -3.58 -10.60 -8.73
C MET A 15 -3.96 -9.11 -8.64
N GLU A 16 -4.87 -8.64 -9.49
CA GLU A 16 -5.35 -7.26 -9.44
C GLU A 16 -6.15 -6.97 -8.17
N ALA A 17 -6.99 -7.89 -7.71
CA ALA A 17 -7.72 -7.73 -6.45
C ALA A 17 -6.76 -7.58 -5.26
N GLU A 18 -5.76 -8.45 -5.17
CA GLU A 18 -4.76 -8.42 -4.10
C GLU A 18 -3.86 -7.18 -4.19
N PHE A 19 -3.52 -6.74 -5.40
CA PHE A 19 -2.80 -5.48 -5.63
C PHE A 19 -3.60 -4.25 -5.19
N ILE A 20 -4.91 -4.23 -5.43
CA ILE A 20 -5.78 -3.16 -4.95
C ILE A 20 -5.84 -3.17 -3.42
N ALA A 21 -6.04 -4.33 -2.80
CA ALA A 21 -6.05 -4.48 -1.35
C ALA A 21 -4.72 -4.01 -0.72
N LEU A 22 -3.58 -4.38 -1.34
CA LEU A 22 -2.25 -3.89 -0.96
C LEU A 22 -2.18 -2.36 -1.00
N THR A 23 -2.70 -1.74 -2.07
CA THR A 23 -2.70 -0.28 -2.21
C THR A 23 -3.50 0.40 -1.11
N GLU A 24 -4.67 -0.13 -0.77
CA GLU A 24 -5.50 0.42 0.30
C GLU A 24 -4.82 0.25 1.68
N ALA A 25 -4.22 -0.91 1.94
CA ALA A 25 -3.46 -1.13 3.17
C ALA A 25 -2.26 -0.18 3.30
N ALA A 26 -1.56 0.11 2.20
CA ALA A 26 -0.45 1.06 2.17
C ALA A 26 -0.91 2.51 2.46
N LYS A 27 -2.10 2.91 1.96
CA LYS A 27 -2.70 4.20 2.31
C LYS A 27 -3.04 4.29 3.79
N GLU A 28 -3.65 3.24 4.35
CA GLU A 28 -3.96 3.17 5.78
C GLU A 28 -2.69 3.28 6.62
N MET A 29 -1.62 2.58 6.24
CA MET A 29 -0.34 2.66 6.96
C MET A 29 0.26 4.06 6.90
N THR A 30 0.24 4.72 5.74
CA THR A 30 0.70 6.11 5.60
C THR A 30 -0.11 7.05 6.51
N TRP A 31 -1.41 6.81 6.63
CA TRP A 31 -2.27 7.58 7.53
C TRP A 31 -1.95 7.30 9.00
N PHE A 32 -1.69 6.04 9.37
CA PHE A 32 -1.23 5.68 10.70
C PHE A 32 0.12 6.32 11.05
N ASP A 33 1.09 6.31 10.13
CA ASP A 33 2.40 6.95 10.34
C ASP A 33 2.25 8.45 10.60
N ARG A 34 1.32 9.12 9.90
CA ARG A 34 1.01 10.52 10.14
C ARG A 34 0.42 10.75 11.53
N ILE A 35 -0.56 9.93 11.94
CA ILE A 35 -1.17 10.05 13.28
C ILE A 35 -0.14 9.77 14.37
N LEU A 36 0.68 8.73 14.19
CA LEU A 36 1.76 8.42 15.12
C LEU A 36 2.76 9.58 15.20
N GLY A 37 3.10 10.21 14.08
CA GLY A 37 3.89 11.44 14.05
C GLY A 37 3.25 12.57 14.86
N GLU A 38 1.97 12.86 14.65
CA GLU A 38 1.25 13.89 15.41
C GLU A 38 1.16 13.55 16.91
N CYS A 39 1.03 12.27 17.27
CA CYS A 39 1.06 11.82 18.66
C CYS A 39 2.45 11.99 19.29
N ARG A 40 3.54 11.77 18.54
CA ARG A 40 4.92 12.02 19.00
C ARG A 40 5.16 13.51 19.22
N ASP A 41 4.75 14.36 18.29
CA ASP A 41 4.86 15.81 18.40
C ASP A 41 4.14 16.34 19.66
N ARG A 42 3.01 15.72 20.00
CA ARG A 42 2.22 16.02 21.21
C ARG A 42 2.72 15.30 22.46
N LYS A 43 3.81 14.52 22.38
CA LYS A 43 4.39 13.71 23.48
C LYS A 43 3.40 12.74 24.13
N ILE A 44 2.45 12.21 23.35
CA ILE A 44 1.46 11.23 23.80
C ILE A 44 2.08 9.82 23.84
N ILE A 45 3.01 9.54 22.93
CA ILE A 45 3.74 8.28 22.81
C ILE A 45 5.25 8.54 22.76
N GLU A 46 6.04 7.58 23.25
CA GLU A 46 7.49 7.63 23.18
C GLU A 46 7.98 7.61 21.72
N ASP A 47 9.16 8.19 21.48
CA ASP A 47 9.71 8.30 20.14
C ASP A 47 10.25 6.96 19.65
N ILE A 48 9.38 6.17 19.03
CA ILE A 48 9.72 4.88 18.44
C ILE A 48 10.42 5.16 17.09
N GLN A 49 11.75 5.07 17.05
CA GLN A 49 12.54 5.30 15.83
C GLN A 49 12.33 4.26 14.71
N GLU A 50 11.52 3.21 14.94
CA GLU A 50 11.27 2.20 13.91
C GLU A 50 10.35 2.73 12.81
N LYS A 51 10.82 2.60 11.56
CA LYS A 51 10.00 2.79 10.36
C LYS A 51 8.93 1.69 10.30
N SER A 52 7.67 2.07 10.06
CA SER A 52 6.60 1.12 9.77
C SER A 52 6.99 0.22 8.60
N THR A 53 7.17 -1.07 8.88
CA THR A 53 7.49 -2.08 7.86
C THR A 53 6.22 -2.84 7.50
N PHE A 54 5.83 -2.78 6.23
CA PHE A 54 4.65 -3.51 5.73
C PHE A 54 5.09 -4.83 5.11
N TYR A 55 4.52 -5.95 5.58
CA TYR A 55 4.75 -7.27 5.01
C TYR A 55 3.56 -7.68 4.15
N VAL A 56 3.86 -8.21 2.97
CA VAL A 56 2.87 -8.67 1.98
C VAL A 56 3.15 -10.13 1.71
N ASP A 57 2.12 -10.97 1.74
CA ASP A 57 2.19 -12.40 1.42
C ASP A 57 2.17 -12.66 -0.09
N ASN A 58 1.53 -11.80 -0.87
CA ASN A 58 1.48 -11.92 -2.33
C ASN A 58 2.77 -11.43 -3.02
N LEU A 59 3.68 -12.38 -3.28
CA LEU A 59 4.88 -12.17 -4.09
C LEU A 59 4.57 -11.69 -5.52
N ALA A 60 3.47 -12.13 -6.13
CA ALA A 60 3.11 -11.70 -7.48
C ALA A 60 2.78 -10.19 -7.54
N ALA A 61 2.15 -9.64 -6.49
CA ALA A 61 1.94 -8.20 -6.39
C ALA A 61 3.27 -7.44 -6.20
N ILE A 62 4.20 -7.98 -5.41
CA ILE A 62 5.54 -7.40 -5.24
C ILE A 62 6.32 -7.41 -6.56
N ASP A 63 6.30 -8.54 -7.27
CA ASP A 63 6.98 -8.68 -8.56
C ASP A 63 6.35 -7.79 -9.63
N PHE A 64 5.02 -7.62 -9.59
CA PHE A 64 4.32 -6.66 -10.46
C PHE A 64 4.76 -5.21 -10.19
N VAL A 65 4.92 -4.82 -8.92
CA VAL A 65 5.46 -3.49 -8.56
C VAL A 65 6.89 -3.30 -9.06
N LYS A 66 7.74 -4.33 -8.95
CA LYS A 66 9.14 -4.28 -9.39
C LYS A 66 9.32 -4.38 -10.90
N SER A 67 8.39 -5.01 -11.60
CA SER A 67 8.50 -5.28 -13.04
C SER A 67 8.36 -3.99 -13.86
N PRO A 68 9.26 -3.68 -14.80
CA PRO A 68 9.16 -2.49 -15.66
C PRO A 68 8.07 -2.60 -16.73
N VAL A 69 7.22 -3.62 -16.67
CA VAL A 69 6.22 -3.91 -17.70
C VAL A 69 5.10 -2.86 -17.66
N GLU A 70 5.15 -1.94 -18.62
CA GLU A 70 4.02 -1.10 -19.02
C GLU A 70 3.01 -1.97 -19.78
N ASN A 71 2.22 -2.74 -19.03
CA ASN A 71 1.02 -3.33 -19.61
C ASN A 71 0.02 -2.21 -19.88
N HIS A 72 -0.69 -2.25 -21.02
CA HIS A 72 -1.84 -1.39 -21.32
C HIS A 72 -3.02 -1.74 -20.39
N GLN A 73 -2.83 -1.62 -19.08
CA GLN A 73 -3.86 -1.80 -18.07
C GLN A 73 -4.67 -0.50 -17.93
N PRO A 74 -5.90 -0.57 -17.41
CA PRO A 74 -6.74 0.59 -17.25
C PRO A 74 -6.11 1.59 -16.27
N ASN A 75 -6.08 2.88 -16.65
CA ASN A 75 -5.44 4.02 -15.97
C ASN A 75 -5.48 4.04 -14.42
N HIS A 76 -6.50 3.43 -13.80
CA HIS A 76 -6.63 3.37 -12.34
C HIS A 76 -5.63 2.41 -11.68
N ILE A 77 -5.11 1.41 -12.40
CA ILE A 77 -4.07 0.49 -11.92
C ILE A 77 -2.71 1.21 -11.97
N ASP A 78 -2.43 1.96 -13.04
CA ASP A 78 -1.18 2.70 -13.20
C ASP A 78 -0.95 3.73 -12.09
N ILE A 79 -2.01 4.46 -11.71
CA ILE A 79 -1.94 5.45 -10.62
C ILE A 79 -1.60 4.75 -9.28
N LYS A 80 -2.20 3.58 -9.02
CA LYS A 80 -1.93 2.79 -7.80
C LYS A 80 -0.52 2.21 -7.83
N LEU A 81 -0.05 1.77 -9.00
CA LEU A 81 1.32 1.27 -9.21
C LEU A 81 2.36 2.36 -8.94
N PHE A 82 2.14 3.56 -9.47
CA PHE A 82 2.99 4.70 -9.20
C PHE A 82 3.04 5.03 -7.70
N PHE A 83 1.89 5.04 -7.03
CA PHE A 83 1.81 5.28 -5.59
C PHE A 83 2.59 4.25 -4.77
N ILE A 84 2.43 2.96 -5.03
CA ILE A 84 3.18 1.92 -4.30
C ILE A 84 4.67 1.99 -4.63
N ARG A 85 5.05 2.26 -5.88
CA ARG A 85 6.46 2.46 -6.24
C ARG A 85 7.08 3.64 -5.48
N ASP A 86 6.37 4.76 -5.35
CA ASP A 86 6.84 5.89 -4.53
C ASP A 86 7.05 5.46 -3.08
N LEU A 87 6.18 4.63 -2.51
CA LEU A 87 6.36 4.14 -1.13
C LEU A 87 7.51 3.15 -0.96
N VAL A 88 7.79 2.31 -1.96
CA VAL A 88 8.86 1.29 -1.90
C VAL A 88 10.24 1.88 -2.13
N TYR A 89 10.35 2.88 -3.02
CA TYR A 89 11.64 3.48 -3.41
C TYR A 89 12.00 4.76 -2.61
N LYS A 90 11.27 5.06 -1.53
CA LYS A 90 11.44 6.26 -0.69
C LYS A 90 11.99 5.91 0.69
#